data_AF-A0A945GDS3-F1
#
_entry.id   AF-A0A945GDS3-F1
#
_cell.length_a   1.000
_cell.length_b   1.000
_cell.length_c   1.000
_cell.angle_alpha   90.00
_cell.angle_beta   90.00
_cell.angle_gamma   90.00
#
_symmetry.space_group_name_H-M   'P 1'
#
loop_
_entity.id
_entity.type
_entity.pdbx_description
1 polymer ?
#
loop_
_entity_poly.entity_id
_entity_poly.type
_entity_poly.pdbx_seq_one_letter_code
_entity_poly.pdbx_strand_id
1 'polypeptide(L)'
;MKKISLQAEQIMTTNDFPVHNEQVLKIYFKIAKANPELLPVTPVIHKSLGLSVLGEKVQNFFEKNSELEYIMCDGSHKTTALTLTDNPINAMLLESDNDIKEFKALIDSGEIFSFACSDSIKEILKDKAEHFAEAEFFQTVKSKTDRMVDEKVIPQYMIDFYKKIKLT
;
A
#
# COMPACT_ATOMS: atom_id res chain seq x y z
N MET A 1 -1.85 16.17 -8.93
CA MET A 1 -1.57 15.16 -7.86
C MET A 1 -0.70 15.74 -6.73
N LYS A 2 -0.74 15.18 -5.50
CA LYS A 2 0.03 15.68 -4.33
C LYS A 2 0.88 14.58 -3.65
N LYS A 3 2.17 14.84 -3.40
CA LYS A 3 3.03 13.96 -2.59
C LYS A 3 2.74 14.13 -1.10
N ILE A 4 2.58 13.02 -0.39
CA ILE A 4 2.37 12.95 1.06
C ILE A 4 3.22 11.84 1.68
N SER A 5 3.50 11.94 2.97
CA SER A 5 4.24 10.93 3.74
C SER A 5 3.28 10.28 4.73
N LEU A 6 3.19 8.95 4.69
CA LEU A 6 2.20 8.18 5.45
C LEU A 6 2.85 7.09 6.29
N GLN A 7 2.23 6.78 7.43
CA GLN A 7 2.53 5.58 8.21
C GLN A 7 1.74 4.38 7.65
N ALA A 8 2.25 3.17 7.91
CA ALA A 8 1.70 1.93 7.35
C ALA A 8 0.28 1.60 7.86
N GLU A 9 -0.05 2.06 9.07
CA GLU A 9 -1.35 1.94 9.71
C GLU A 9 -2.42 2.79 9.02
N GLN A 10 -2.00 3.85 8.32
CA GLN A 10 -2.91 4.80 7.66
C GLN A 10 -3.45 4.32 6.31
N ILE A 11 -2.92 3.19 5.80
CA ILE A 11 -3.18 2.71 4.44
C ILE A 11 -3.83 1.33 4.49
N MET A 12 -5.01 1.21 3.91
CA MET A 12 -5.68 -0.06 3.68
C MET A 12 -5.04 -0.74 2.47
N THR A 13 -4.59 -1.98 2.65
CA THR A 13 -3.94 -2.75 1.60
C THR A 13 -4.92 -3.68 0.88
N THR A 14 -4.49 -4.18 -0.27
CA THR A 14 -5.09 -5.34 -0.94
C THR A 14 -4.89 -6.62 -0.13
N ASN A 15 -5.74 -7.62 -0.39
CA ASN A 15 -5.75 -8.91 0.31
C ASN A 15 -4.78 -9.96 -0.26
N ASP A 16 -3.79 -9.52 -1.05
CA ASP A 16 -2.71 -10.38 -1.51
C ASP A 16 -1.84 -10.80 -0.31
N PHE A 17 -1.93 -12.06 0.13
CA PHE A 17 -1.14 -12.56 1.26
C PHE A 17 -0.56 -13.96 0.98
N PRO A 18 0.77 -14.17 1.15
CA PRO A 18 1.80 -13.13 1.27
C PRO A 18 1.91 -12.31 -0.03
N VAL A 19 2.78 -11.30 -0.08
CA VAL A 19 3.05 -10.60 -1.34
C VAL A 19 3.52 -11.58 -2.42
N HIS A 20 2.95 -11.50 -3.62
CA HIS A 20 3.03 -12.55 -4.64
C HIS A 20 4.44 -12.87 -5.21
N ASN A 21 5.44 -12.04 -4.96
CA ASN A 21 6.79 -12.20 -5.52
C ASN A 21 7.85 -11.81 -4.50
N GLU A 22 8.43 -12.82 -3.86
CA GLU A 22 9.47 -12.63 -2.84
C GLU A 22 10.70 -11.89 -3.38
N GLN A 23 11.09 -12.11 -4.65
CA GLN A 23 12.30 -11.48 -5.21
C GLN A 23 12.13 -9.97 -5.35
N VAL A 24 10.94 -9.50 -5.76
CA VAL A 24 10.61 -8.07 -5.79
C VAL A 24 10.64 -7.48 -4.39
N LEU A 25 10.09 -8.19 -3.39
CA LEU A 25 10.17 -7.76 -1.99
C LEU A 25 11.63 -7.66 -1.52
N LYS A 26 12.49 -8.62 -1.85
CA LYS A 26 13.93 -8.59 -1.50
C LYS A 26 14.65 -7.38 -2.08
N ILE A 27 14.35 -7.01 -3.32
CA ILE A 27 14.92 -5.84 -3.98
C ILE A 27 14.47 -4.58 -3.25
N TYR A 28 13.16 -4.40 -3.06
CA TYR A 28 12.64 -3.22 -2.37
C TYR A 28 13.09 -3.13 -0.92
N PHE A 29 13.20 -4.24 -0.19
CA PHE A 29 13.73 -4.25 1.17
C PHE A 29 15.17 -3.73 1.23
N LYS A 30 16.02 -4.15 0.29
CA LYS A 30 17.42 -3.68 0.23
C LYS A 30 17.49 -2.18 -0.07
N ILE A 31 16.64 -1.69 -0.97
CA ILE A 31 16.55 -0.26 -1.28
C ILE A 31 16.01 0.51 -0.08
N ALA A 32 14.89 0.10 0.50
CA ALA A 32 14.26 0.72 1.68
C ALA A 32 15.23 0.86 2.86
N LYS A 33 16.06 -0.17 3.08
CA LYS A 33 17.05 -0.17 4.15
C LYS A 33 18.21 0.82 3.91
N ALA A 34 18.56 1.10 2.67
CA ALA A 34 19.76 1.88 2.32
C ALA A 34 19.44 3.31 1.86
N ASN A 35 18.45 3.46 0.99
CA ASN A 35 18.05 4.70 0.31
C ASN A 35 16.53 4.66 0.03
N PRO A 36 15.67 4.76 1.07
CA PRO A 36 14.22 4.63 0.96
C PRO A 36 13.58 5.63 -0.02
N GLU A 37 14.19 6.78 -0.23
CA GLU A 37 13.78 7.81 -1.17
C GLU A 37 13.87 7.40 -2.65
N LEU A 38 14.65 6.35 -2.96
CA LEU A 38 14.71 5.78 -4.32
C LEU A 38 13.51 4.90 -4.65
N LEU A 39 12.68 4.55 -3.66
CA LEU A 39 11.48 3.78 -3.92
C LEU A 39 10.40 4.65 -4.59
N PRO A 40 9.78 4.16 -5.67
CA PRO A 40 8.69 4.87 -6.33
C PRO A 40 7.54 5.18 -5.37
N VAL A 41 6.89 6.33 -5.57
CA VAL A 41 5.73 6.73 -4.78
C VAL A 41 4.57 5.71 -4.88
N THR A 42 3.80 5.59 -3.80
CA THR A 42 2.62 4.71 -3.71
C THR A 42 1.34 5.47 -4.05
N PRO A 43 0.59 5.12 -5.11
CA PRO A 43 -0.67 5.78 -5.41
C PRO A 43 -1.74 5.39 -4.38
N VAL A 44 -2.39 6.39 -3.80
CA VAL A 44 -3.45 6.21 -2.80
C VAL A 44 -4.62 7.15 -3.07
N ILE A 45 -5.81 6.73 -2.63
CA ILE A 45 -7.04 7.53 -2.65
C ILE A 45 -7.48 7.76 -1.21
N HIS A 46 -7.86 8.98 -0.86
CA HIS A 46 -8.42 9.28 0.47
C HIS A 46 -9.80 8.64 0.62
N LYS A 47 -10.12 8.11 1.81
CA LYS A 47 -11.37 7.38 2.07
C LYS A 47 -12.61 8.19 1.72
N SER A 48 -12.60 9.51 1.92
CA SER A 48 -13.75 10.38 1.62
C SER A 48 -14.22 10.33 0.16
N LEU A 49 -13.35 9.93 -0.79
CA LEU A 49 -13.71 9.83 -2.21
C LEU A 49 -14.38 8.51 -2.58
N GLY A 50 -14.21 7.47 -1.77
CA GLY A 50 -14.62 6.11 -2.15
C GLY A 50 -15.34 5.30 -1.10
N LEU A 51 -15.38 5.74 0.15
CA LEU A 51 -15.92 4.94 1.25
C LEU A 51 -17.39 4.55 1.04
N SER A 52 -18.19 5.43 0.42
CA SER A 52 -19.59 5.16 0.09
C SER A 52 -19.80 4.07 -0.96
N VAL A 53 -18.81 3.81 -1.82
CA VAL A 53 -18.91 2.81 -2.91
C VAL A 53 -18.23 1.48 -2.59
N LEU A 54 -17.44 1.40 -1.52
CA LEU A 54 -16.69 0.19 -1.13
C LEU A 54 -17.49 -0.79 -0.26
N GLY A 55 -18.75 -0.48 0.03
CA GLY A 55 -19.66 -1.34 0.80
C GLY A 55 -19.47 -1.27 2.32
N GLU A 56 -20.49 -1.73 3.04
CA GLU A 56 -20.62 -1.60 4.51
C GLU A 56 -19.48 -2.27 5.28
N LYS A 57 -19.00 -3.43 4.81
CA LYS A 57 -17.89 -4.15 5.46
C LYS A 57 -16.61 -3.31 5.53
N VAL A 58 -16.29 -2.61 4.43
CA VAL A 58 -15.12 -1.73 4.35
C VAL A 58 -15.35 -0.48 5.20
N GLN A 59 -16.56 0.09 5.16
CA GLN A 59 -16.94 1.21 6.04
C GLN A 59 -16.70 0.89 7.51
N ASN A 60 -17.24 -0.23 7.98
CA ASN A 60 -17.06 -0.72 9.34
C ASN A 60 -15.58 -0.96 9.68
N PHE A 61 -14.75 -1.37 8.72
CA PHE A 61 -13.31 -1.50 8.93
C PHE A 61 -12.63 -0.14 9.12
N PHE A 62 -12.96 0.87 8.30
CA PHE A 62 -12.44 2.23 8.48
C PHE A 62 -12.89 2.86 9.81
N GLU A 63 -14.13 2.64 10.24
CA GLU A 63 -14.64 3.17 11.51
C GLU A 63 -13.93 2.57 12.73
N LYS A 64 -13.55 1.29 12.66
CA LYS A 64 -12.82 0.59 13.73
C LYS A 64 -11.33 0.93 13.77
N ASN A 65 -10.79 1.57 12.73
CA ASN A 65 -9.37 1.90 12.60
C ASN A 65 -9.21 3.41 12.40
N SER A 66 -9.17 4.17 13.49
CA SER A 66 -9.20 5.65 13.44
C SER A 66 -8.01 6.28 12.71
N GLU A 67 -6.87 5.60 12.62
CA GLU A 67 -5.69 6.10 11.89
C GLU A 67 -5.78 5.84 10.37
N LEU A 68 -6.70 4.96 9.95
CA LEU A 68 -6.86 4.54 8.57
C LEU A 68 -7.62 5.60 7.76
N GLU A 69 -6.92 6.18 6.79
CA GLU A 69 -7.40 7.32 6.00
C GLU A 69 -7.34 7.06 4.49
N TYR A 70 -6.53 6.10 4.04
CA TYR A 70 -6.21 5.92 2.63
C TYR A 70 -6.43 4.49 2.14
N ILE A 71 -6.82 4.37 0.87
CA ILE A 71 -6.96 3.11 0.15
C ILE A 71 -5.79 2.99 -0.83
N MET A 72 -5.03 1.90 -0.75
CA MET A 72 -3.94 1.64 -1.68
C MET A 72 -4.47 1.25 -3.07
N CYS A 73 -4.06 2.00 -4.10
CA CYS A 73 -4.36 1.62 -5.48
C CYS A 73 -3.44 0.48 -5.92
N ASP A 74 -2.14 0.64 -5.71
CA ASP A 74 -1.08 -0.31 -6.09
C ASP A 74 0.14 -0.13 -5.16
N GLY A 75 1.07 -1.09 -5.14
CA GLY A 75 2.35 -0.96 -4.47
C GLY A 75 2.58 -1.86 -3.26
N SER A 76 1.91 -3.01 -3.18
CA SER A 76 2.00 -3.84 -1.96
C SER A 76 3.43 -4.24 -1.56
N HIS A 77 4.31 -4.60 -2.51
CA HIS A 77 5.68 -5.01 -2.16
C HIS A 77 6.50 -3.85 -1.59
N LYS A 78 6.38 -2.65 -2.16
CA LYS A 78 7.17 -1.49 -1.73
C LYS A 78 6.70 -0.94 -0.39
N THR A 79 5.39 -0.90 -0.14
CA THR A 79 4.85 -0.48 1.16
C THR A 79 5.19 -1.48 2.26
N THR A 80 5.16 -2.79 1.96
CA THR A 80 5.64 -3.84 2.88
C THR A 80 7.14 -3.67 3.17
N ALA A 81 7.96 -3.43 2.15
CA ALA A 81 9.40 -3.21 2.33
C ALA A 81 9.71 -2.00 3.22
N LEU A 82 9.05 -0.86 2.97
CA LEU A 82 9.19 0.35 3.79
C LEU A 82 8.74 0.10 5.23
N THR A 83 7.66 -0.64 5.43
CA THR A 83 7.16 -1.02 6.76
C THR A 83 8.15 -1.93 7.49
N LEU A 84 8.72 -2.92 6.81
CA LEU A 84 9.74 -3.83 7.35
C LEU A 84 11.02 -3.11 7.78
N THR A 85 11.28 -1.92 7.22
CA THR A 85 12.44 -1.10 7.55
C THR A 85 12.09 0.14 8.39
N ASP A 86 10.86 0.23 8.92
CA ASP A 86 10.37 1.35 9.74
C ASP A 86 10.55 2.72 9.06
N ASN A 87 10.34 2.75 7.74
CA ASN A 87 10.39 3.97 6.94
C ASN A 87 8.98 4.46 6.61
N PRO A 88 8.76 5.78 6.56
CA PRO A 88 7.51 6.33 6.09
C PRO A 88 7.25 5.98 4.62
N ILE A 89 5.98 5.83 4.27
CA ILE A 89 5.54 5.54 2.91
C ILE A 89 5.36 6.85 2.16
N ASN A 90 6.24 7.07 1.18
CA ASN A 90 6.07 8.15 0.20
C ASN A 90 4.90 7.79 -0.72
N ALA A 91 3.82 8.55 -0.63
CA ALA A 91 2.59 8.30 -1.37
C ALA A 91 2.23 9.48 -2.29
N MET A 92 1.52 9.17 -3.36
CA MET A 92 0.88 10.14 -4.24
C MET A 92 -0.62 10.07 -4.02
N LEU A 93 -1.20 11.16 -3.53
CA LEU A 93 -2.63 11.32 -3.37
C LEU A 93 -3.27 11.60 -4.73
N LEU A 94 -4.21 10.74 -5.12
CA LEU A 94 -5.02 10.86 -6.33
C LEU A 94 -6.43 11.33 -5.92
N GLU A 95 -6.82 12.52 -6.38
CA GLU A 95 -8.10 13.15 -6.02
C GLU A 95 -9.02 13.34 -7.24
N SER A 96 -8.47 13.21 -8.45
CA SER A 96 -9.19 13.32 -9.71
C SER A 96 -8.71 12.30 -10.76
N ASP A 97 -9.52 12.10 -11.81
CA ASP A 97 -9.13 11.31 -12.98
C ASP A 97 -7.94 11.92 -13.73
N ASN A 98 -7.76 13.24 -13.63
CA ASN A 98 -6.57 13.90 -14.18
C ASN A 98 -5.30 13.49 -13.43
N ASP A 99 -5.37 13.32 -12.10
CA ASP A 99 -4.23 12.82 -11.31
C ASP A 99 -3.82 11.41 -11.75
N ILE A 100 -4.78 10.56 -12.14
CA ILE A 100 -4.49 9.22 -12.66
C ILE A 100 -3.69 9.31 -13.96
N LYS A 101 -4.09 10.20 -14.87
CA LYS A 101 -3.37 10.42 -16.13
C LYS A 101 -1.95 10.95 -15.89
N GLU A 102 -1.82 11.94 -15.01
CA GLU A 102 -0.51 12.46 -14.59
C GLU A 102 0.35 11.38 -13.96
N PHE A 103 -0.23 10.53 -13.11
CA PHE A 103 0.48 9.43 -12.46
C PHE A 103 0.94 8.37 -13.48
N LYS A 104 0.12 8.04 -14.48
CA LYS A 104 0.50 7.11 -15.56
C LYS A 104 1.65 7.67 -16.41
N ALA A 105 1.68 8.97 -16.67
CA ALA A 105 2.78 9.61 -17.39
C ALA A 105 4.13 9.49 -16.67
N LEU A 106 4.15 9.22 -15.35
CA LEU A 106 5.38 8.93 -14.61
C LEU A 106 6.05 7.62 -15.08
N ILE A 107 5.29 6.69 -15.67
CA ILE A 107 5.83 5.45 -16.27
C ILE A 107 6.76 5.80 -17.43
N ASP A 108 6.34 6.74 -18.29
CA ASP A 108 7.11 7.14 -19.48
C ASP A 108 8.44 7.81 -19.10
N SER A 109 8.46 8.50 -17.94
CA SER A 109 9.68 9.10 -17.38
C SER A 109 10.57 8.13 -16.60
N GLY A 110 10.08 6.92 -16.29
CA GLY A 110 10.77 5.94 -15.46
C GLY A 110 10.72 6.21 -13.95
N GLU A 111 9.97 7.24 -13.51
CA GLU A 111 9.77 7.58 -12.09
C GLU A 111 8.95 6.52 -11.34
N ILE A 112 8.08 5.79 -12.05
CA ILE A 112 7.40 4.59 -11.54
C ILE A 112 7.48 3.45 -12.58
N PHE A 113 7.49 2.19 -12.14
CA PHE A 113 7.65 1.04 -13.05
C PHE A 113 6.35 0.62 -13.74
N SER A 114 5.23 0.70 -13.03
CA SER A 114 3.92 0.29 -13.52
C SER A 114 2.81 0.90 -12.69
N PHE A 115 1.60 0.93 -13.26
CA PHE A 115 0.38 1.25 -12.54
C PHE A 115 -0.78 0.44 -13.12
N ALA A 116 -1.15 -0.64 -12.42
CA ALA A 116 -2.11 -1.63 -12.92
C ALA A 116 -3.58 -1.27 -12.58
N CYS A 117 -3.92 0.01 -12.61
CA CYS A 117 -5.25 0.49 -12.25
C CYS A 117 -5.95 1.17 -13.45
N SER A 118 -7.28 1.22 -13.37
CA SER A 118 -8.18 1.84 -14.35
C SER A 118 -7.92 3.35 -14.52
N ASP A 119 -8.54 3.96 -15.55
CA ASP A 119 -8.27 5.35 -15.96
C ASP A 119 -9.06 6.42 -15.17
N SER A 120 -9.97 6.00 -14.30
CA SER A 120 -10.77 6.89 -13.45
C SER A 120 -10.82 6.43 -11.99
N ILE A 121 -10.97 7.37 -11.06
CA ILE A 121 -11.11 7.09 -9.63
C ILE A 121 -12.32 6.19 -9.40
N LYS A 122 -13.42 6.48 -10.10
CA LYS A 122 -14.66 5.71 -9.99
C LYS A 122 -14.46 4.25 -10.38
N GLU A 123 -13.75 3.96 -11.47
CA GLU A 123 -13.47 2.59 -11.91
C GLU A 123 -12.52 1.90 -10.93
N ILE A 124 -11.44 2.56 -10.49
CA ILE A 124 -10.52 2.00 -9.49
C ILE A 124 -11.30 1.60 -8.23
N LEU A 125 -12.17 2.48 -7.73
CA LEU A 125 -12.96 2.20 -6.53
C LEU A 125 -13.98 1.09 -6.75
N LYS A 126 -14.55 0.98 -7.96
CA LYS A 126 -15.45 -0.11 -8.33
C LYS A 126 -14.70 -1.44 -8.34
N ASP A 127 -13.54 -1.51 -8.97
CA ASP A 127 -12.69 -2.71 -9.02
C ASP A 127 -12.30 -3.14 -7.59
N LYS A 128 -11.97 -2.16 -6.73
CA LYS A 128 -11.70 -2.41 -5.31
C LYS A 128 -12.95 -2.92 -4.56
N ALA A 129 -14.13 -2.33 -4.79
CA ALA A 129 -15.37 -2.78 -4.16
C ALA A 129 -15.70 -4.23 -4.53
N GLU A 130 -15.52 -4.62 -5.79
CA GLU A 130 -15.70 -6.00 -6.26
C GLU A 130 -14.72 -6.96 -5.56
N HIS A 131 -13.45 -6.59 -5.46
CA HIS A 131 -12.46 -7.38 -4.72
C HIS A 131 -12.74 -7.48 -3.21
N PHE A 132 -13.31 -6.44 -2.61
CA PHE A 132 -13.62 -6.39 -1.19
C PHE A 132 -14.95 -7.05 -0.82
N ALA A 133 -15.88 -7.21 -1.76
CA ALA A 133 -17.14 -7.89 -1.53
C ALA A 133 -16.91 -9.35 -1.08
N GLU A 134 -15.97 -10.03 -1.75
CA GLU A 134 -15.58 -11.43 -1.52
C GLU A 134 -14.52 -11.59 -0.42
N ALA A 135 -14.04 -10.49 0.17
CA ALA A 135 -13.00 -10.53 1.18
C ALA A 135 -13.52 -11.06 2.53
N GLU A 136 -12.83 -12.04 3.10
CA GLU A 136 -13.09 -12.53 4.46
C GLU A 136 -12.58 -11.58 5.54
N PHE A 137 -11.52 -10.83 5.24
CA PHE A 137 -10.91 -9.88 6.17
C PHE A 137 -10.31 -8.68 5.42
N PHE A 138 -10.04 -7.63 6.19
CA PHE A 138 -9.37 -6.41 5.74
C PHE A 138 -8.20 -6.13 6.68
N GLN A 139 -7.19 -5.43 6.18
CA GLN A 139 -5.99 -5.15 6.94
C GLN A 139 -5.35 -3.84 6.45
N THR A 140 -4.61 -3.19 7.35
CA THR A 140 -3.69 -2.11 6.99
C THR A 140 -2.39 -2.70 6.43
N VAL A 141 -1.55 -1.88 5.78
CA VAL A 141 -0.20 -2.30 5.37
C VAL A 141 0.59 -2.79 6.59
N LYS A 142 0.44 -2.12 7.73
CA LYS A 142 1.09 -2.54 8.99
C LYS A 142 0.65 -3.93 9.41
N SER A 143 -0.65 -4.15 9.60
CA SER A 143 -1.18 -5.43 10.09
C SER A 143 -0.84 -6.58 9.14
N LYS A 144 -0.85 -6.34 7.83
CA LYS A 144 -0.37 -7.30 6.83
C LYS A 144 1.09 -7.64 7.03
N THR A 145 1.95 -6.62 7.21
CA THR A 145 3.39 -6.81 7.39
C THR A 145 3.69 -7.57 8.68
N ASP A 146 3.03 -7.23 9.77
CA ASP A 146 3.15 -7.94 11.06
C ASP A 146 2.79 -9.41 10.91
N ARG A 147 1.63 -9.69 10.29
CA ARG A 147 1.19 -11.06 10.02
C ARG A 147 2.20 -11.82 9.17
N MET A 148 2.80 -11.18 8.15
CA MET A 148 3.84 -11.82 7.32
C MET A 148 5.08 -12.20 8.15
N VAL A 149 5.45 -11.37 9.12
CA VAL A 149 6.56 -11.63 10.05
C VAL A 149 6.21 -12.75 11.04
N ASP A 150 5.01 -12.72 11.60
CA ASP A 150 4.55 -13.67 12.62
C ASP A 150 4.36 -15.07 12.04
N GLU A 151 3.76 -15.17 10.85
CA GLU A 151 3.58 -16.43 10.11
C GLU A 151 4.86 -16.91 9.42
N LYS A 152 5.95 -16.13 9.47
CA LYS A 152 7.26 -16.44 8.89
C LYS A 152 7.20 -16.77 7.38
N VAL A 153 6.36 -16.04 6.65
CA VAL A 153 6.16 -16.21 5.20
C VAL A 153 7.06 -15.30 4.36
N ILE A 154 8.11 -14.73 4.97
CA ILE A 154 9.13 -13.91 4.32
C ILE A 154 10.53 -14.34 4.78
N PRO A 155 11.61 -13.96 4.06
CA PRO A 155 12.96 -14.35 4.43
C PRO A 155 13.34 -13.97 5.87
N GLN A 156 13.98 -14.91 6.58
CA GLN A 156 14.34 -14.76 7.99
C GLN A 156 15.13 -13.47 8.29
N TYR A 157 16.05 -13.07 7.39
CA TYR A 157 16.84 -11.85 7.60
C TYR A 157 16.00 -10.56 7.63
N MET A 158 14.83 -10.54 6.98
CA MET A 158 13.90 -9.40 7.03
C MET A 158 13.15 -9.39 8.37
N ILE A 159 12.72 -10.58 8.83
CA ILE A 159 12.09 -10.77 10.13
C ILE A 159 13.01 -10.31 11.25
N ASP A 160 14.26 -10.76 11.23
CA ASP A 160 15.27 -10.41 12.23
C ASP A 160 15.53 -8.89 12.25
N PHE A 161 15.58 -8.26 11.07
CA PHE A 161 15.74 -6.82 10.96
C PHE A 161 14.53 -6.06 11.54
N TYR A 162 13.32 -6.47 11.16
CA TYR A 162 12.08 -5.85 11.63
C TYR A 162 11.94 -5.92 13.16
N LYS A 163 12.17 -7.11 13.72
CA LYS A 163 12.13 -7.33 15.18
C LYS A 163 13.19 -6.54 15.91
N LYS A 164 14.39 -6.39 15.33
CA LYS A 164 15.46 -5.59 15.93
C LYS A 164 15.06 -4.12 16.05
N ILE A 165 14.41 -3.54 15.05
CA ILE A 165 13.98 -2.13 15.08
C ILE A 165 12.86 -1.92 16.12
N LYS A 166 11.91 -2.85 16.25
CA LYS A 166 10.83 -2.73 17.24
C LYS A 166 11.28 -2.80 18.70
N LEU A 167 12.52 -3.22 18.97
CA LEU A 167 13.11 -3.29 20.31
C LEU A 167 13.98 -2.07 20.66
N THR A 168 14.22 -1.17 19.71
CA THR A 168 14.98 0.08 19.89
C THR A 168 14.05 1.27 19.98
#